data_AF-A0A372RFE7-F1
#
_entry.id   AF-A0A372RFE7-F1
#
_cell.length_a   1.000
_cell.length_b   1.000
_cell.length_c   1.000
_cell.angle_alpha   90.00
_cell.angle_beta   90.00
_cell.angle_gamma   90.00
#
_symmetry.space_group_name_H-M   'P 1'
#
loop_
_entity.id
_entity.type
_entity.pdbx_description
1 polymer ?
#
loop_
_entity_poly.entity_id
_entity_poly.type
_entity_poly.pdbx_seq_one_letter_code
_entity_poly.pdbx_strand_id
1 'polypeptide(L)'
;MTHVRDVVIRQIFTYIKESQLQYGVLSTYQHHWFLRRPADEPSVLYISKTLPIQSQSPPVLKTYAYMVQVLCADSFSRNPVITIDKRNKHSVSHFKSTAKSTKGRKTVIASKKKLSPNTNEKMQTPIQDLSFADFKYKSILGQGRNGKTLLCEFRRNTIALKCADLSKNPHVLKEMQQEVNIYKILSDIQGIHISNLLCYGFYGGMYYAIGMTLVGSALNNYNL
;
A
#
# COMPACT_ATOMS: atom_id res chain seq x y z
N MET A 1 1.73 -18.35 22.95
CA MET A 1 2.50 -17.23 22.34
C MET A 1 3.49 -17.67 21.26
N THR A 2 4.19 -18.80 21.42
CA THR A 2 5.15 -19.36 20.42
C THR A 2 4.54 -19.64 19.05
N HIS A 3 3.33 -20.21 19.00
CA HIS A 3 2.65 -20.53 17.74
C HIS A 3 2.38 -19.30 16.85
N VAL A 4 1.96 -18.18 17.43
CA VAL A 4 1.67 -16.94 16.67
C VAL A 4 2.96 -16.36 16.07
N ARG A 5 4.04 -16.35 16.86
CA ARG A 5 5.36 -15.91 16.39
C ARG A 5 5.83 -16.75 15.20
N ASP A 6 5.73 -18.07 15.28
CA ASP A 6 6.16 -18.95 14.19
C ASP A 6 5.33 -18.77 12.92
N VAL A 7 4.01 -18.55 13.05
CA VAL A 7 3.14 -18.23 11.91
C VAL A 7 3.56 -16.92 11.24
N VAL A 8 3.80 -15.86 12.02
CA VAL A 8 4.22 -14.55 11.47
C VAL A 8 5.59 -14.64 10.78
N ILE A 9 6.55 -15.33 11.40
CA ILE A 9 7.89 -15.51 10.82
C ILE A 9 7.83 -16.35 9.54
N ARG A 10 7.04 -17.43 9.52
CA ARG A 10 6.84 -18.23 8.29
C ARG A 10 6.20 -17.40 7.19
N GLN A 11 5.16 -16.63 7.51
CA GLN A 11 4.46 -15.80 6.54
C GLN A 11 5.39 -14.74 5.93
N ILE A 12 6.17 -14.02 6.74
CA ILE A 12 7.08 -13.00 6.21
C ILE A 12 8.23 -13.62 5.42
N PHE A 13 8.74 -14.77 5.85
CA PHE A 13 9.73 -15.52 5.09
C PHE A 13 9.22 -15.91 3.71
N THR A 14 7.99 -16.44 3.63
CA THR A 14 7.33 -16.76 2.36
C THR A 14 7.19 -15.52 1.49
N TYR A 15 6.74 -14.37 2.02
CA TYR A 15 6.64 -13.15 1.22
C TYR A 15 7.98 -12.68 0.66
N ILE A 16 9.04 -12.67 1.47
CA ILE A 16 10.39 -12.25 1.03
C ILE A 16 10.91 -13.21 -0.05
N LYS A 17 10.73 -14.53 0.14
CA LYS A 17 11.14 -15.56 -0.82
C LYS A 17 10.40 -15.43 -2.16
N GLU A 18 9.07 -15.42 -2.13
CA GLU A 18 8.24 -15.37 -3.34
C GLU A 18 8.39 -14.04 -4.09
N SER A 19 8.68 -12.95 -3.38
CA SER A 19 8.99 -11.65 -3.98
C SER A 19 10.44 -11.53 -4.47
N GLN A 20 11.25 -12.58 -4.32
CA GLN A 20 12.68 -12.60 -4.66
C GLN A 20 13.48 -11.47 -3.98
N LEU A 21 13.06 -11.05 -2.80
CA LEU A 21 13.72 -10.02 -2.02
C LEU A 21 14.80 -10.63 -1.11
N GLN A 22 15.81 -9.82 -0.81
CA GLN A 22 16.87 -10.15 0.15
C GLN A 22 16.70 -9.42 1.49
N TYR A 23 15.92 -8.34 1.52
CA TYR A 23 15.75 -7.51 2.70
C TYR A 23 14.28 -7.22 2.93
N GLY A 24 13.91 -7.05 4.19
CA GLY A 24 12.56 -6.69 4.60
C GLY A 24 12.56 -6.00 5.96
N VAL A 25 11.42 -5.40 6.30
CA VAL A 25 11.20 -4.82 7.63
C VAL A 25 9.85 -5.28 8.14
N LEU A 26 9.84 -5.78 9.37
CA LEU A 26 8.63 -6.00 10.14
C LEU A 26 8.51 -4.87 11.16
N SER A 27 7.43 -4.11 11.11
CA SER A 27 7.19 -2.99 12.03
C SER A 27 5.82 -3.07 12.67
N THR A 28 5.77 -2.71 13.94
CA THR A 28 4.57 -2.34 14.70
C THR A 28 4.66 -0.86 15.05
N TYR A 29 3.69 -0.33 15.80
CA TYR A 29 3.78 1.06 16.30
C TYR A 29 4.98 1.35 17.20
N GLN A 30 5.43 0.34 17.94
CA GLN A 30 6.41 0.52 19.00
C GLN A 30 7.76 -0.11 18.68
N HIS A 31 7.80 -1.05 17.74
CA HIS A 31 8.95 -1.91 17.53
C HIS A 31 9.17 -2.21 16.04
N HIS A 32 10.44 -2.28 15.67
CA HIS A 32 10.91 -2.59 14.33
C HIS A 32 11.88 -3.77 14.38
N TRP A 33 11.81 -4.63 13.37
CA TRP A 33 12.76 -5.71 13.11
C TRP A 33 13.18 -5.65 11.65
N PHE A 34 14.49 -5.67 11.43
CA PHE A 34 15.08 -5.67 10.09
C PHE A 34 15.45 -7.11 9.72
N LEU A 35 15.14 -7.47 8.48
CA LEU A 35 15.20 -8.83 7.98
C LEU A 35 16.20 -8.91 6.83
N ARG A 36 17.02 -9.96 6.83
CA ARG A 36 17.95 -10.25 5.73
C ARG A 36 17.87 -11.74 5.37
N ARG A 37 17.66 -12.02 4.09
CA ARG A 37 17.72 -13.33 3.46
C ARG A 37 18.86 -13.29 2.43
N PRO A 38 20.05 -13.81 2.77
CA PRO A 38 21.18 -13.78 1.85
C PRO A 38 20.87 -14.58 0.58
N ALA A 39 21.43 -14.17 -0.54
CA ALA A 39 21.17 -14.85 -1.79
C ALA A 39 22.02 -16.12 -1.99
N ASP A 40 23.14 -16.23 -1.29
CA ASP A 40 23.95 -17.44 -1.14
C ASP A 40 23.29 -18.49 -0.22
N GLU A 41 22.49 -18.04 0.76
CA GLU A 41 21.74 -18.91 1.67
C GLU A 41 20.23 -18.60 1.66
N PRO A 42 19.53 -18.91 0.55
CA PRO A 42 18.15 -18.46 0.34
C PRO A 42 17.11 -19.07 1.29
N SER A 43 17.49 -20.12 2.05
CA SER A 43 16.68 -20.80 3.06
C SER A 43 16.78 -20.16 4.46
N VAL A 44 17.72 -19.23 4.67
CA VAL A 44 18.00 -18.63 5.98
C VAL A 44 17.42 -17.22 6.06
N LEU A 45 16.77 -16.91 7.19
CA LEU A 45 16.27 -15.57 7.50
C LEU A 45 16.93 -15.05 8.77
N TYR A 46 17.76 -14.02 8.61
CA TYR A 46 18.32 -13.26 9.73
C TYR A 46 17.33 -12.19 10.16
N ILE A 47 17.11 -12.08 11.47
CA ILE A 47 16.22 -11.11 12.09
C ILE A 47 17.05 -10.30 13.08
N SER A 48 17.02 -8.97 12.96
CA SER A 48 17.71 -8.08 13.90
C SER A 48 17.15 -8.21 15.32
N LYS A 49 17.91 -7.71 16.31
CA LYS A 49 17.31 -7.39 17.61
C LYS A 49 16.16 -6.39 17.42
N THR A 50 15.19 -6.43 18.32
CA THR A 50 14.08 -5.48 18.35
C THR A 50 14.61 -4.07 18.50
N LEU A 51 14.17 -3.16 17.62
CA LEU A 51 14.46 -1.73 17.70
C LEU A 51 13.19 -0.97 18.13
N PRO A 52 13.12 -0.45 19.37
CA PRO A 52 11.99 0.36 19.80
C PRO A 52 11.91 1.69 19.04
N ILE A 53 10.69 2.21 18.84
CA ILE A 53 10.46 3.51 18.17
C ILE A 53 11.16 4.68 18.90
N GLN A 54 11.35 4.54 20.22
CA GLN A 54 11.99 5.53 21.08
C GLN A 54 13.53 5.39 21.15
N SER A 55 14.12 4.42 20.45
CA SER A 55 15.57 4.20 20.44
C SER A 55 16.31 5.46 20.00
N GLN A 56 17.34 5.85 20.74
CA GLN A 56 18.21 6.99 20.42
C GLN A 56 19.55 6.57 19.81
N SER A 57 19.91 5.27 19.89
CA SER A 57 21.19 4.77 19.38
C SER A 57 21.08 3.31 18.93
N PRO A 58 20.91 3.04 17.61
CA PRO A 58 20.59 4.02 16.57
C PRO A 58 19.12 4.50 16.65
N PRO A 59 18.81 5.73 16.21
CA PRO A 59 17.43 6.13 15.92
C PRO A 59 16.83 5.28 14.80
N VAL A 60 15.52 5.02 14.86
CA VAL A 60 14.82 4.20 13.86
C VAL A 60 15.06 4.71 12.44
N LEU A 61 14.93 6.03 12.24
CA LEU A 61 15.12 6.64 10.92
C LEU A 61 16.55 6.45 10.39
N LYS A 62 17.56 6.51 11.26
CA LYS A 62 18.96 6.24 10.90
C LYS A 62 19.14 4.79 10.45
N THR A 63 18.47 3.84 11.11
CA THR A 63 18.52 2.42 10.71
C THR A 63 17.83 2.18 9.36
N TYR A 64 16.67 2.82 9.10
CA TYR A 64 16.05 2.77 7.77
C TYR A 64 16.95 3.38 6.69
N ALA A 65 17.57 4.53 6.95
CA ALA A 65 18.50 5.16 6.02
C ALA A 65 19.71 4.25 5.72
N TYR A 66 20.28 3.63 6.76
CA TYR A 66 21.34 2.65 6.60
C TYR A 66 20.90 1.45 5.75
N MET A 67 19.71 0.91 5.99
CA MET A 67 19.19 -0.22 5.19
C MET A 67 19.03 0.16 3.71
N VAL A 68 18.54 1.37 3.41
CA VAL A 68 18.46 1.88 2.03
C VAL A 68 19.84 2.00 1.40
N GLN A 69 20.85 2.47 2.13
CA GLN A 69 22.22 2.54 1.65
C GLN A 69 22.77 1.14 1.31
N VAL A 70 22.58 0.16 2.18
CA VAL A 70 22.97 -1.24 1.94
C VAL A 70 22.25 -1.80 0.71
N LEU A 71 20.94 -1.56 0.60
CA LEU A 71 20.14 -1.97 -0.56
C LEU A 71 20.65 -1.38 -1.86
N CYS A 72 21.01 -0.10 -1.88
CA CYS A 72 21.58 0.55 -3.04
C CYS A 72 22.92 -0.09 -3.40
N ALA A 73 23.84 -0.27 -2.45
CA ALA A 73 25.14 -0.89 -2.68
C ALA A 73 25.03 -2.32 -3.25
N ASP A 74 24.14 -3.14 -2.68
CA ASP A 74 23.89 -4.50 -3.15
C ASP A 74 23.22 -4.54 -4.53
N SER A 75 22.35 -3.57 -4.83
CA SER A 75 21.72 -3.44 -6.15
C SER A 75 22.74 -3.03 -7.23
N PHE A 76 23.72 -2.19 -6.90
CA PHE A 76 24.80 -1.88 -7.84
C PHE A 76 25.73 -3.09 -8.08
N SER A 77 25.80 -4.05 -7.14
CA SER A 77 26.58 -5.28 -7.27
C SER A 77 25.85 -6.38 -8.04
N ARG A 78 24.51 -6.42 -8.00
CA ARG A 78 23.68 -7.37 -8.75
C ARG A 78 22.52 -6.64 -9.36
N ASN A 79 22.61 -6.32 -10.66
CA ASN A 79 21.52 -5.72 -11.45
C ASN A 79 20.13 -6.24 -11.06
N PRO A 80 19.37 -5.54 -10.21
CA PRO A 80 17.96 -5.80 -10.09
C PRO A 80 17.31 -4.92 -11.14
N VAL A 81 16.38 -5.49 -11.91
CA VAL A 81 15.51 -4.68 -12.77
C VAL A 81 14.59 -3.88 -11.84
N ILE A 82 15.08 -2.75 -11.36
CA ILE A 82 14.25 -1.66 -10.85
C ILE A 82 14.08 -0.74 -12.04
N THR A 83 12.93 -0.84 -12.71
CA THR A 83 12.51 0.12 -13.72
C THR A 83 12.30 1.46 -13.02
N ILE A 84 13.37 2.24 -12.88
CA ILE A 84 13.28 3.65 -12.51
C ILE A 84 12.74 4.34 -13.76
N ASP A 85 11.45 4.65 -13.76
CA ASP A 85 10.89 5.58 -14.74
C ASP A 85 11.63 6.91 -14.60
N LYS A 86 12.56 7.15 -15.53
CA LYS A 86 13.15 8.47 -15.75
C LYS A 86 12.02 9.38 -16.22
N ARG A 87 11.37 10.09 -15.30
CA ARG A 87 10.46 11.18 -15.66
C ARG A 87 11.27 12.29 -16.32
N ASN A 88 11.05 12.45 -17.62
CA ASN A 88 11.43 13.65 -18.35
C ASN A 88 10.81 14.87 -17.65
N LYS A 89 11.68 15.81 -17.27
CA LYS A 89 11.29 17.19 -16.97
C LYS A 89 10.75 17.79 -18.27
N HIS A 90 9.44 17.84 -18.44
CA HIS A 90 8.82 18.76 -19.38
C HIS A 90 8.03 19.82 -18.62
N SER A 91 8.64 21.00 -18.68
CA SER A 91 8.06 22.34 -18.60
C SER A 91 6.55 22.41 -18.79
N VAL A 92 5.93 23.07 -17.82
CA VAL A 92 4.57 23.62 -17.85
C VAL A 92 4.35 24.41 -19.13
N SER A 93 3.37 24.01 -19.94
CA SER A 93 2.75 24.90 -20.92
C SER A 93 1.24 24.93 -20.69
N HIS A 94 0.75 26.15 -20.45
CA HIS A 94 -0.66 26.48 -20.35
C HIS A 94 -1.39 26.08 -21.64
N PHE A 95 -2.43 25.27 -21.52
CA PHE A 95 -3.46 25.18 -22.54
C PHE A 95 -4.80 25.60 -21.96
N LYS A 96 -5.25 26.78 -22.41
CA LYS A 96 -6.62 27.28 -22.30
C LYS A 96 -7.55 26.32 -23.04
N SER A 97 -8.58 25.81 -22.38
CA SER A 97 -9.71 25.14 -23.05
C SER A 97 -10.87 26.12 -23.20
N THR A 98 -11.02 26.67 -24.41
CA THR A 98 -12.25 27.30 -24.89
C THR A 98 -13.25 26.23 -25.33
N ALA A 99 -14.52 26.46 -24.99
CA ALA A 99 -15.67 25.61 -25.29
C ALA A 99 -15.89 25.35 -26.78
N LYS A 100 -16.46 24.17 -27.11
CA LYS A 100 -17.61 24.03 -28.04
C LYS A 100 -18.20 22.61 -28.00
N SER A 101 -19.53 22.59 -28.10
CA SER A 101 -20.42 21.42 -28.09
C SER A 101 -20.57 20.82 -29.50
N THR A 102 -20.78 19.50 -29.60
CA THR A 102 -21.67 18.94 -30.64
C THR A 102 -22.36 17.67 -30.18
N LYS A 103 -23.68 17.65 -30.37
CA LYS A 103 -24.62 16.53 -30.19
C LYS A 103 -24.35 15.39 -31.17
N GLY A 104 -24.62 14.15 -30.74
CA GLY A 104 -24.75 12.99 -31.61
C GLY A 104 -25.52 11.85 -30.92
N ARG A 105 -26.79 11.67 -31.30
CA ARG A 105 -27.76 10.71 -30.79
C ARG A 105 -27.86 9.53 -31.78
N LYS A 106 -27.68 8.27 -31.35
CA LYS A 106 -28.23 7.08 -32.01
C LYS A 106 -28.64 6.02 -31.01
N THR A 107 -29.73 5.35 -31.34
CA THR A 107 -30.68 4.58 -30.53
C THR A 107 -30.39 3.07 -30.49
N VAL A 108 -30.65 2.47 -29.32
CA VAL A 108 -31.35 1.20 -29.02
C VAL A 108 -31.12 -0.02 -29.92
N ILE A 109 -30.54 -1.09 -29.35
CA ILE A 109 -31.07 -2.47 -29.49
C ILE A 109 -30.99 -3.16 -28.11
N ALA A 110 -32.15 -3.65 -27.66
CA ALA A 110 -32.36 -4.39 -26.43
C ALA A 110 -32.07 -5.88 -26.63
N SER A 111 -31.47 -6.53 -25.63
CA SER A 111 -31.50 -7.99 -25.47
C SER A 111 -31.69 -8.34 -23.99
N LYS A 112 -32.94 -8.65 -23.62
CA LYS A 112 -33.29 -9.34 -22.37
C LYS A 112 -32.88 -10.82 -22.53
N LYS A 113 -32.13 -11.38 -21.57
CA LYS A 113 -32.25 -12.82 -21.25
C LYS A 113 -32.05 -13.07 -19.75
N LYS A 114 -32.88 -14.01 -19.29
CA LYS A 114 -33.36 -14.27 -17.92
C LYS A 114 -32.31 -14.85 -16.96
N LEU A 115 -32.54 -14.57 -15.68
CA LEU A 115 -32.05 -15.31 -14.51
C LEU A 115 -32.49 -16.78 -14.52
N SER A 116 -31.61 -17.67 -14.05
CA SER A 116 -31.96 -18.81 -13.20
C SER A 116 -30.77 -19.11 -12.26
N PRO A 117 -31.02 -19.42 -10.98
CA PRO A 117 -30.01 -19.40 -9.93
C PRO A 117 -29.28 -20.75 -9.85
N ASN A 118 -27.95 -20.72 -9.67
CA ASN A 118 -27.23 -21.85 -9.12
C ASN A 118 -26.41 -21.37 -7.92
N THR A 119 -26.90 -21.75 -6.75
CA THR A 119 -26.30 -21.58 -5.44
C THR A 119 -25.01 -22.38 -5.38
N ASN A 120 -23.88 -21.72 -5.10
CA ASN A 120 -22.82 -22.27 -4.26
C ASN A 120 -21.88 -21.13 -3.85
N GLU A 121 -21.82 -20.95 -2.53
CA GLU A 121 -21.10 -19.91 -1.82
C GLU A 121 -19.59 -19.92 -2.09
N LYS A 122 -19.07 -18.75 -2.49
CA LYS A 122 -17.82 -18.22 -1.92
C LYS A 122 -18.12 -16.80 -1.51
N MET A 123 -17.97 -16.52 -0.22
CA MET A 123 -18.18 -15.21 0.39
C MET A 123 -17.14 -14.21 -0.15
N GLN A 124 -17.33 -13.76 -1.39
CA GLN A 124 -16.67 -12.59 -1.94
C GLN A 124 -17.34 -11.38 -1.29
N THR A 125 -16.73 -10.89 -0.22
CA THR A 125 -17.15 -9.63 0.41
C THR A 125 -17.14 -8.52 -0.64
N PRO A 126 -18.21 -7.70 -0.76
CA PRO A 126 -18.34 -6.76 -1.86
C PRO A 126 -17.21 -5.74 -1.85
N ILE A 127 -16.65 -5.48 -3.03
CA ILE A 127 -15.84 -4.28 -3.24
C ILE A 127 -16.77 -3.09 -2.97
N GLN A 128 -16.39 -2.20 -2.05
CA GLN A 128 -17.17 -1.00 -1.80
C GLN A 128 -16.96 -0.04 -2.99
N ASP A 129 -18.06 0.44 -3.56
CA ASP A 129 -18.01 1.55 -4.50
C ASP A 129 -17.97 2.83 -3.68
N LEU A 130 -16.80 3.47 -3.61
CA LEU A 130 -16.56 4.65 -2.80
C LEU A 130 -16.83 5.89 -3.64
N SER A 131 -17.64 6.81 -3.11
CA SER A 131 -17.96 8.06 -3.78
C SER A 131 -16.90 9.13 -3.52
N PHE A 132 -16.69 10.02 -4.49
CA PHE A 132 -15.94 11.27 -4.29
C PHE A 132 -16.47 12.10 -3.12
N ALA A 133 -17.77 12.07 -2.88
CA ALA A 133 -18.41 12.83 -1.80
C ALA A 133 -18.09 12.26 -0.40
N ASP A 134 -17.60 11.03 -0.32
CA ASP A 134 -17.31 10.40 0.97
C ASP A 134 -16.04 10.95 1.63
N PHE A 135 -15.17 11.63 0.85
CA PHE A 135 -13.87 12.09 1.31
C PHE A 135 -13.74 13.60 1.23
N LYS A 136 -13.39 14.22 2.36
CA LYS A 136 -12.95 15.61 2.42
C LYS A 136 -11.43 15.68 2.51
N TYR A 137 -10.78 16.02 1.41
CA TYR A 137 -9.33 16.13 1.35
C TYR A 137 -8.80 17.27 2.23
N LYS A 138 -7.70 17.02 2.95
CA LYS A 138 -7.01 18.01 3.80
C LYS A 138 -5.60 18.30 3.28
N SER A 139 -4.74 17.29 3.17
CA SER A 139 -3.34 17.47 2.75
C SER A 139 -2.73 16.16 2.22
N ILE A 140 -1.51 16.22 1.67
CA ILE A 140 -0.73 15.02 1.31
C ILE A 140 0.11 14.61 2.53
N LEU A 141 0.03 13.33 2.92
CA LEU A 141 0.86 12.74 3.98
C LEU A 141 2.16 12.14 3.43
N GLY A 142 2.15 11.68 2.18
CA GLY A 142 3.32 11.10 1.56
C GLY A 142 3.08 10.69 0.12
N GLN A 143 4.16 10.36 -0.58
CA GLN A 143 4.11 9.86 -1.94
C GLN A 143 5.02 8.63 -2.04
N GLY A 144 4.46 7.51 -2.47
CA GLY A 144 5.18 6.27 -2.70
C GLY A 144 5.08 5.81 -4.14
N ARG A 145 5.62 4.62 -4.45
CA ARG A 145 5.52 3.99 -5.77
C ARG A 145 4.06 3.87 -6.24
N ASN A 146 3.16 3.52 -5.31
CA ASN A 146 1.78 3.19 -5.60
C ASN A 146 0.85 4.42 -5.58
N GLY A 147 1.41 5.64 -5.59
CA GLY A 147 0.64 6.88 -5.61
C GLY A 147 0.83 7.73 -4.37
N LYS A 148 -0.16 8.59 -4.10
CA LYS A 148 -0.14 9.52 -2.97
C LYS A 148 -0.93 8.93 -1.80
N THR A 149 -0.42 9.15 -0.60
CA THR A 149 -1.18 8.97 0.64
C THR A 149 -1.65 10.34 1.09
N LEU A 150 -2.96 10.48 1.27
CA LEU A 150 -3.65 11.72 1.56
C LEU A 150 -4.18 11.70 3.00
N LEU A 151 -4.16 12.85 3.65
CA LEU A 151 -4.94 13.12 4.86
C LEU A 151 -6.33 13.53 4.40
N CYS A 152 -7.36 12.82 4.82
CA CYS A 152 -8.74 13.20 4.53
C CYS A 152 -9.68 12.90 5.68
N GLU A 153 -10.87 13.48 5.62
CA GLU A 153 -12.00 13.10 6.47
C GLU A 153 -12.87 12.09 5.72
N PHE A 154 -13.23 10.99 6.37
CA PHE A 154 -14.14 9.98 5.86
C PHE A 154 -15.11 9.61 6.98
N ARG A 155 -16.42 9.79 6.75
CA ARG A 155 -17.48 9.55 7.77
C ARG A 155 -17.15 10.18 9.13
N ARG A 156 -16.71 11.45 9.13
CA ARG A 156 -16.29 12.24 10.30
C ARG A 156 -15.00 11.78 11.00
N ASN A 157 -14.32 10.76 10.48
CA ASN A 157 -13.02 10.32 10.98
C ASN A 157 -11.91 10.93 10.13
N THR A 158 -10.82 11.37 10.76
CA THR A 158 -9.61 11.75 10.01
C THR A 158 -8.78 10.50 9.74
N ILE A 159 -8.50 10.22 8.46
CA ILE A 159 -7.87 8.98 7.99
C ILE A 159 -6.67 9.26 7.10
N ALA A 160 -5.78 8.27 6.99
CA ALA A 160 -4.79 8.19 5.94
C ALA A 160 -5.36 7.39 4.77
N LEU A 161 -5.51 8.03 3.61
CA LEU A 161 -6.08 7.45 2.40
C LEU A 161 -5.00 7.27 1.34
N LYS A 162 -4.64 6.01 1.07
CA LYS A 162 -3.73 5.63 -0.01
C LYS A 162 -4.55 5.44 -1.28
N CYS A 163 -4.26 6.20 -2.33
CA CYS A 163 -4.96 6.10 -3.62
C CYS A 163 -3.98 5.83 -4.77
N ALA A 164 -4.33 4.87 -5.63
CA ALA A 164 -3.63 4.61 -6.88
C ALA A 164 -4.52 4.92 -8.08
N ASP A 165 -3.96 5.63 -9.06
CA ASP A 165 -4.58 5.88 -10.36
C ASP A 165 -4.38 4.66 -11.26
N LEU A 166 -5.44 3.86 -11.43
CA LEU A 166 -5.41 2.61 -12.17
C LEU A 166 -5.32 2.84 -13.67
N SER A 167 -5.72 4.02 -14.17
CA SER A 167 -5.56 4.37 -15.58
C SER A 167 -4.09 4.50 -15.96
N LYS A 168 -3.24 4.91 -15.00
CA LYS A 168 -1.80 5.06 -15.18
C LYS A 168 -1.02 3.82 -14.78
N ASN A 169 -1.45 3.11 -13.74
CA ASN A 169 -0.72 1.97 -13.17
C ASN A 169 -1.66 0.78 -12.91
N PRO A 170 -2.18 0.11 -13.94
CA PRO A 170 -3.20 -0.94 -13.77
C PRO A 170 -2.67 -2.16 -12.98
N HIS A 171 -1.38 -2.47 -13.08
CA HIS A 171 -0.76 -3.60 -12.37
C HIS A 171 -0.79 -3.46 -10.84
N VAL A 172 -0.89 -2.22 -10.32
CA VAL A 172 -0.91 -1.94 -8.87
C VAL A 172 -2.20 -2.42 -8.20
N LEU A 173 -3.27 -2.63 -8.96
CA LEU A 173 -4.55 -3.09 -8.41
C LEU A 173 -4.40 -4.41 -7.64
N LYS A 174 -3.68 -5.39 -8.21
CA LYS A 174 -3.47 -6.69 -7.59
C LYS A 174 -2.70 -6.56 -6.26
N GLU A 175 -1.70 -5.70 -6.22
CA GLU A 175 -0.93 -5.44 -5.00
C GLU A 175 -1.80 -4.80 -3.91
N MET A 176 -2.61 -3.81 -4.26
CA MET A 176 -3.50 -3.14 -3.30
C MET A 176 -4.61 -4.06 -2.78
N GLN A 177 -5.19 -4.90 -3.64
CA GLN A 177 -6.15 -5.91 -3.22
C GLN A 177 -5.52 -6.94 -2.29
N GLN A 178 -4.27 -7.33 -2.55
CA GLN A 178 -3.51 -8.20 -1.67
C GLN A 178 -3.25 -7.54 -0.31
N GLU A 179 -2.91 -6.25 -0.29
CA GLU A 179 -2.75 -5.46 0.95
C GLU A 179 -4.05 -5.47 1.77
N VAL A 180 -5.20 -5.22 1.15
CA VAL A 180 -6.52 -5.30 1.81
C VAL A 180 -6.77 -6.70 2.39
N ASN A 181 -6.47 -7.75 1.63
CA ASN A 181 -6.67 -9.13 2.10
C ASN A 181 -5.80 -9.45 3.32
N ILE A 182 -4.55 -8.97 3.35
CA ILE A 182 -3.67 -9.11 4.52
C ILE A 182 -4.29 -8.41 5.73
N TYR A 183 -4.76 -7.17 5.58
CA TYR A 183 -5.42 -6.47 6.68
C TYR A 183 -6.64 -7.23 7.21
N LYS A 184 -7.47 -7.81 6.34
CA LYS A 184 -8.61 -8.64 6.76
C LYS A 184 -8.19 -9.85 7.58
N ILE A 185 -7.15 -10.57 7.14
CA ILE A 185 -6.58 -11.70 7.88
C ILE A 185 -6.06 -11.25 9.25
N LEU A 186 -5.48 -10.06 9.32
CA LEU A 186 -4.92 -9.47 10.54
C LEU A 186 -5.95 -8.64 11.34
N SER A 187 -7.25 -8.85 11.13
CA SER A 187 -8.31 -8.04 11.76
C SER A 187 -8.22 -8.01 13.29
N ASP A 188 -7.90 -9.13 13.94
CA ASP A 188 -7.82 -9.26 15.39
C ASP A 188 -6.70 -8.42 16.04
N ILE A 189 -5.69 -7.98 15.26
CA ILE A 189 -4.57 -7.17 15.77
C ILE A 189 -4.64 -5.70 15.34
N GLN A 190 -5.67 -5.32 14.59
CA GLN A 190 -5.90 -3.94 14.20
C GLN A 190 -6.27 -3.07 15.42
N GLY A 191 -5.80 -1.82 15.44
CA GLY A 191 -5.97 -0.89 16.56
C GLY A 191 -5.09 -1.20 17.77
N ILE A 192 -4.50 -2.41 17.84
CA ILE A 192 -3.58 -2.82 18.90
C ILE A 192 -2.12 -2.68 18.42
N HIS A 193 -1.82 -3.29 17.27
CA HIS A 193 -0.45 -3.36 16.74
C HIS A 193 -0.29 -2.78 15.34
N ILE A 194 -1.38 -2.72 14.56
CA ILE A 194 -1.41 -2.19 13.19
C ILE A 194 -2.68 -1.34 12.98
N SER A 195 -2.69 -0.47 11.96
CA SER A 195 -3.80 0.47 11.73
C SER A 195 -5.11 -0.25 11.43
N ASN A 196 -6.22 0.34 11.88
CA ASN A 196 -7.54 -0.13 11.49
C ASN A 196 -7.76 0.17 10.00
N LEU A 197 -8.20 -0.85 9.27
CA LEU A 197 -8.70 -0.73 7.90
C LEU A 197 -10.15 -0.22 7.96
N LEU A 198 -10.39 1.01 7.51
CA LEU A 198 -11.69 1.67 7.64
C LEU A 198 -12.52 1.59 6.35
N CYS A 199 -11.87 1.69 5.20
CA CYS A 199 -12.52 1.59 3.90
C CYS A 199 -11.53 1.11 2.84
N TYR A 200 -12.04 0.46 1.80
CA TYR A 200 -11.26 0.12 0.63
C TYR A 200 -12.19 -0.11 -0.56
N GLY A 201 -11.72 0.15 -1.77
CA GLY A 201 -12.53 -0.11 -2.96
C GLY A 201 -12.19 0.78 -4.15
N PHE A 202 -13.00 0.67 -5.19
CA PHE A 202 -12.91 1.57 -6.33
C PHE A 202 -13.38 2.95 -5.91
N TYR A 203 -12.70 3.96 -6.41
CA TYR A 203 -12.94 5.35 -6.11
C TYR A 203 -12.99 6.12 -7.43
N GLY A 204 -14.14 6.70 -7.73
CA GLY A 204 -14.31 7.51 -8.94
C GLY A 204 -14.09 6.78 -10.26
N GLY A 205 -14.29 5.47 -10.29
CA GLY A 205 -14.14 4.60 -11.47
C GLY A 205 -12.71 4.41 -12.01
N MET A 206 -11.77 5.28 -11.63
CA MET A 206 -10.39 5.28 -12.14
C MET A 206 -9.33 5.00 -11.07
N TYR A 207 -9.70 5.02 -9.78
CA TYR A 207 -8.78 4.82 -8.68
C TYR A 207 -9.16 3.60 -7.84
N TYR A 208 -8.17 3.05 -7.15
CA TYR A 208 -8.39 2.15 -6.01
C TYR A 208 -7.87 2.83 -4.76
N ALA A 209 -8.65 2.77 -3.68
CA ALA A 209 -8.33 3.43 -2.42
C ALA A 209 -8.30 2.44 -1.25
N ILE A 210 -7.41 2.70 -0.30
CA ILE A 210 -7.35 2.03 1.01
C ILE A 210 -7.26 3.13 2.07
N GLY A 211 -8.24 3.18 2.97
CA GLY A 211 -8.33 4.15 4.05
C GLY A 211 -8.09 3.48 5.39
N MET A 212 -7.20 4.07 6.20
CA MET A 212 -6.79 3.54 7.49
C MET A 212 -6.79 4.62 8.57
N THR A 213 -6.91 4.22 9.83
CA THR A 213 -6.74 5.14 10.97
C THR A 213 -5.34 5.74 10.99
N LEU A 214 -5.25 7.04 11.30
CA LEU A 214 -4.00 7.67 11.71
C LEU A 214 -3.68 7.28 13.15
N VAL A 215 -2.43 6.89 13.36
CA VAL A 215 -1.94 6.26 14.59
C VAL A 215 -0.47 6.58 14.74
N GLY A 216 -0.06 6.87 15.97
CA GLY A 216 1.29 7.32 16.28
C GLY A 216 1.63 8.71 15.71
N SER A 217 2.85 9.14 15.99
CA SER A 217 3.46 10.35 15.41
C SER A 217 4.26 9.98 14.17
N ALA A 218 4.30 10.87 13.18
CA ALA A 218 5.10 10.66 11.99
C ALA A 218 6.59 10.50 12.36
N LEU A 219 7.31 9.64 11.63
CA LEU A 219 8.71 9.30 11.94
C LEU A 219 9.66 10.51 11.94
N ASN A 220 9.34 11.53 11.16
CA ASN A 220 10.07 12.80 11.10
C ASN A 220 9.90 13.68 12.36
N ASN A 221 8.96 13.36 13.24
CA ASN A 221 8.78 14.06 14.51
C ASN A 221 9.68 13.49 15.62
N TYR A 222 10.40 12.40 15.37
CA TYR A 222 11.39 11.85 16.30
C TYR A 222 12.79 12.34 15.91
N ASN A 223 13.59 12.67 16.93
CA ASN A 223 14.91 13.28 16.75
C ASN A 223 15.84 12.42 15.88
N LEU A 224 16.57 13.10 14.99
CA LEU A 224 17.64 12.55 14.14
C LEU A 224 18.94 12.34 14.93
#